data_AF-A0A940V1I2-F1
#
_entry.id   AF-A0A940V1I2-F1
#
_cell.length_a   1.000
_cell.length_b   1.000
_cell.length_c   1.000
_cell.angle_alpha   90.00
_cell.angle_beta   90.00
_cell.angle_gamma   90.00
#
_symmetry.space_group_name_H-M   'P 1'
#
loop_
_entity.id
_entity.type
_entity.pdbx_description
1 polymer ?
#
loop_
_entity_poly.entity_id
_entity_poly.type
_entity_poly.pdbx_seq_one_letter_code
_entity_poly.pdbx_strand_id
1 'polypeptide(L)'
;MGKYSLENYYPYETYKIRPEPLPEAPVNIGRGEYSFLEYTWQELEPERGNYNIAQITESLSKRHNSILVIKQDPPSWLKASSSGSNNHSSWLTAYPEECFAHLIRRVGSSMAEKQQLVGVVITSAGDSFRVWDAYIEAFDNIPVLAELENEKLIRYLKGKGHSFGLIVKCSENNWIDCCEKFAEYQLQNTWERMPVILHNTDEEIGSNIHREGLRWHAGFTNLPMDLG
;
A
#
# COMPACT_ATOMS: atom_id res chain seq x y z
N MET A 1 11.06 0.83 45.60
CA MET A 1 9.87 0.62 44.75
C MET A 1 10.29 -0.34 43.63
N GLY A 2 9.59 -1.40 43.23
CA GLY A 2 8.33 -1.95 43.68
C GLY A 2 8.46 -3.47 43.89
N LYS A 3 8.15 -3.92 45.11
CA LYS A 3 8.11 -5.34 45.51
C LYS A 3 6.76 -6.00 45.17
N TYR A 4 5.88 -5.24 44.52
CA TYR A 4 4.49 -5.55 44.19
C TYR A 4 4.13 -5.10 42.77
N SER A 5 5.08 -5.15 41.81
CA SER A 5 4.69 -4.98 40.41
C SER A 5 3.97 -6.25 39.96
N LEU A 6 2.71 -6.10 39.51
CA LEU A 6 1.93 -7.16 38.89
C LEU A 6 2.57 -7.71 37.60
N GLU A 7 3.59 -7.04 37.08
CA GLU A 7 4.31 -7.43 35.86
C GLU A 7 5.11 -8.75 36.01
N ASN A 8 5.41 -9.16 37.24
CA ASN A 8 6.18 -10.38 37.54
C ASN A 8 5.36 -11.51 38.17
N TYR A 9 4.05 -11.34 38.35
CA TYR A 9 3.20 -12.37 38.96
C TYR A 9 2.52 -13.20 37.87
N TYR A 10 3.21 -14.23 37.36
CA TYR A 10 2.61 -15.27 36.53
C TYR A 10 2.34 -16.49 37.42
N PRO A 11 1.07 -16.77 37.80
CA PRO A 11 0.72 -17.90 38.68
C PRO A 11 0.97 -19.28 38.05
N TYR A 12 1.33 -19.33 36.77
CA TYR A 12 1.66 -20.54 36.03
C TYR A 12 2.97 -20.33 35.27
N GLU A 13 3.80 -21.37 35.16
CA GLU A 13 4.96 -21.37 34.26
C GLU A 13 4.46 -21.25 32.82
N THR A 14 4.51 -20.04 32.27
CA THR A 14 4.18 -19.80 30.86
C THR A 14 5.44 -19.94 30.03
N TYR A 15 5.54 -21.01 29.23
CA TYR A 15 6.54 -21.11 28.17
C TYR A 15 6.08 -20.29 26.98
N LYS A 16 6.77 -19.18 26.67
CA LYS A 16 6.58 -18.46 25.41
C LYS A 16 7.25 -19.26 24.30
N ILE A 17 6.50 -20.16 23.68
CA ILE A 17 6.92 -20.81 22.43
C ILE A 17 6.74 -19.78 21.32
N ARG A 18 7.86 -19.28 20.79
CA ARG A 18 7.86 -18.54 19.52
C ARG A 18 8.32 -19.51 18.46
N PRO A 19 7.44 -19.94 17.53
CA PRO A 19 7.87 -20.75 16.41
C PRO A 19 9.01 -20.01 15.70
N GLU A 20 10.15 -20.68 15.55
CA GLU A 20 11.19 -20.15 14.68
C GLU A 20 10.68 -20.23 13.24
N PRO A 21 10.92 -19.20 12.42
CA PRO A 21 10.57 -19.25 11.01
C PRO A 21 11.24 -20.47 10.39
N LEU A 22 10.51 -21.17 9.51
CA LEU A 22 11.08 -22.30 8.78
C LEU A 22 12.30 -21.80 7.98
N PRO A 23 13.43 -22.54 7.97
CA PRO A 23 14.62 -22.14 7.22
C PRO A 23 14.34 -22.03 5.72
N GLU A 24 13.39 -22.83 5.22
CA GLU A 24 12.79 -22.72 3.90
C GLU A 24 11.28 -22.91 4.06
N ALA A 25 10.48 -21.97 3.56
CA ALA A 25 9.03 -22.12 3.59
C ALA A 25 8.45 -22.24 2.17
N PRO A 26 7.25 -22.85 2.03
CA PRO A 26 6.70 -23.27 0.75
C PRO A 26 6.52 -22.09 -0.22
N VAL A 27 6.62 -22.34 -1.53
CA VAL A 27 6.51 -21.31 -2.58
C VAL A 27 5.07 -20.79 -2.66
N ASN A 28 4.86 -19.54 -2.25
CA ASN A 28 3.55 -18.89 -2.22
C ASN A 28 3.58 -17.57 -3.03
N ILE A 29 2.46 -17.21 -3.65
CA ILE A 29 2.29 -15.87 -4.24
C ILE A 29 2.28 -14.87 -3.07
N GLY A 30 3.31 -14.03 -2.97
CA GLY A 30 3.53 -13.14 -1.81
C GLY A 30 4.85 -13.35 -1.06
N ARG A 31 5.69 -14.32 -1.47
CA ARG A 31 7.03 -14.54 -0.92
C ARG A 31 8.12 -13.86 -1.72
N GLY A 32 9.08 -13.24 -1.03
CA GLY A 32 10.24 -12.57 -1.62
C GLY A 32 10.12 -11.06 -1.71
N GLU A 33 11.02 -10.45 -2.48
CA GLU A 33 11.09 -8.99 -2.63
C GLU A 33 9.89 -8.48 -3.44
N TYR A 34 9.20 -7.48 -2.89
CA TYR A 34 8.09 -6.80 -3.54
C TYR A 34 8.59 -5.67 -4.43
N SER A 35 8.17 -5.67 -5.68
CA SER A 35 8.57 -4.64 -6.64
C SER A 35 7.49 -3.59 -6.81
N PHE A 36 7.81 -2.33 -6.52
CA PHE A 36 6.94 -1.21 -6.89
C PHE A 36 7.00 -0.96 -8.39
N LEU A 37 5.82 -0.88 -9.01
CA LEU A 37 5.60 -0.40 -10.36
C LEU A 37 4.97 0.99 -10.25
N GLU A 38 5.83 2.00 -10.31
CA GLU A 38 5.40 3.39 -10.20
C GLU A 38 5.10 3.95 -11.59
N TYR A 39 3.91 4.52 -11.73
CA TYR A 39 3.48 5.24 -12.92
C TYR A 39 2.87 6.58 -12.53
N THR A 40 3.10 7.59 -13.34
CA THR A 40 2.44 8.89 -13.20
C THR A 40 1.17 8.93 -14.05
N TRP A 41 0.18 9.75 -13.64
CA TRP A 41 -0.99 9.98 -14.48
C TRP A 41 -0.60 10.54 -15.86
N GLN A 42 0.39 11.44 -15.92
CA GLN A 42 0.91 11.94 -17.19
C GLN A 42 1.42 10.85 -18.15
N GLU A 43 2.08 9.80 -17.65
CA GLU A 43 2.56 8.69 -18.48
C GLU A 43 1.43 7.78 -18.95
N LEU A 44 0.44 7.55 -18.10
CA LEU A 44 -0.70 6.68 -18.41
C LEU A 44 -1.74 7.35 -19.31
N GLU A 45 -1.86 8.68 -19.26
CA GLU A 45 -2.78 9.47 -20.08
C GLU A 45 -2.12 10.77 -20.57
N PRO A 46 -1.15 10.67 -21.49
CA PRO A 46 -0.43 11.84 -22.02
C PRO A 46 -1.34 12.78 -22.82
N GLU A 47 -2.36 12.22 -23.47
CA GLU A 47 -3.44 12.95 -24.16
C GLU A 47 -4.79 12.44 -23.64
N ARG A 48 -5.78 13.33 -23.55
CA ARG A 48 -7.09 12.99 -23.00
C ARG A 48 -7.73 11.79 -23.72
N GLY A 49 -8.07 10.75 -22.97
CA GLY A 49 -8.70 9.53 -23.50
C GLY A 49 -7.74 8.57 -24.21
N ASN A 50 -6.46 8.92 -24.34
CA ASN A 50 -5.43 8.03 -24.88
C ASN A 50 -4.69 7.35 -23.72
N TYR A 51 -5.12 6.15 -23.34
CA TYR A 51 -4.61 5.42 -22.19
C TYR A 51 -3.50 4.44 -22.57
N ASN A 52 -2.29 4.68 -22.07
CA ASN A 52 -1.12 3.83 -22.33
C ASN A 52 -0.97 2.68 -21.31
N ILE A 53 -1.97 1.81 -21.24
CA ILE A 53 -2.03 0.73 -20.24
C ILE A 53 -1.15 -0.47 -20.61
N ALA A 54 -0.76 -0.57 -21.88
CA ALA A 54 0.10 -1.65 -22.37
C ALA A 54 1.43 -1.72 -21.60
N GLN A 55 1.99 -0.57 -21.22
CA GLN A 55 3.23 -0.48 -20.45
C GLN A 55 3.12 -1.18 -19.08
N ILE A 56 1.98 -1.02 -18.39
CA ILE A 56 1.73 -1.71 -17.12
C ILE A 56 1.74 -3.23 -17.35
N THR A 57 1.04 -3.70 -18.38
CA THR A 57 0.95 -5.12 -18.66
C THR A 57 2.29 -5.76 -19.04
N GLU A 58 3.14 -5.03 -19.75
CA GLU A 58 4.47 -5.50 -20.11
C GLU A 58 5.37 -5.60 -18.87
N SER A 59 5.33 -4.60 -17.98
CA SER A 59 6.09 -4.62 -16.73
C SER A 59 5.67 -5.75 -15.80
N LEU A 60 4.35 -6.01 -15.68
CA LEU A 60 3.82 -7.13 -14.89
C LEU A 60 4.33 -8.49 -15.39
N SER A 61 4.49 -8.66 -16.71
CA SER A 61 4.99 -9.92 -17.26
C SER A 61 6.45 -10.23 -16.91
N LYS A 62 7.23 -9.20 -16.54
CA LYS A 62 8.67 -9.30 -16.26
C LYS A 62 8.99 -9.43 -14.78
N ARG A 63 8.06 -9.05 -13.88
CA ARG A 63 8.31 -8.96 -12.44
C ARG A 63 7.28 -9.75 -11.64
N HIS A 64 7.77 -10.55 -10.71
CA HIS A 64 6.94 -11.21 -9.70
C HIS A 64 6.67 -10.25 -8.53
N ASN A 65 5.61 -10.51 -7.76
CA ASN A 65 5.20 -9.71 -6.59
C ASN A 65 5.12 -8.20 -6.85
N SER A 66 4.44 -7.83 -7.94
CA SER A 66 4.35 -6.43 -8.34
C SER A 66 3.26 -5.70 -7.55
N ILE A 67 3.62 -4.53 -7.02
CA ILE A 67 2.70 -3.59 -6.38
C ILE A 67 2.54 -2.39 -7.30
N LEU A 68 1.31 -2.05 -7.66
CA LEU A 68 1.05 -0.90 -8.54
C LEU A 68 0.90 0.39 -7.72
N VAL A 69 1.63 1.42 -8.11
CA VAL A 69 1.55 2.76 -7.52
C VAL A 69 1.25 3.75 -8.65
N ILE A 70 0.11 4.43 -8.58
CA ILE A 70 -0.24 5.49 -9.54
C ILE A 70 -0.16 6.83 -8.83
N LYS A 71 0.82 7.64 -9.23
CA LYS A 71 1.03 9.00 -8.73
C LYS A 71 0.08 9.96 -9.44
N GLN A 72 -0.56 10.83 -8.66
CA GLN A 72 -1.55 11.80 -9.15
C GLN A 72 -0.89 13.03 -9.80
N ASP A 73 0.10 12.82 -10.68
CA ASP A 73 0.82 13.89 -11.37
C ASP A 73 0.08 14.31 -12.65
N PRO A 74 -0.56 15.49 -12.68
CA PRO A 74 -1.52 15.81 -13.74
C PRO A 74 -0.84 16.06 -15.10
N PRO A 75 -1.42 15.54 -16.20
CA PRO A 75 -0.93 15.75 -17.56
C PRO A 75 -1.06 17.20 -18.04
N SER A 76 -0.32 17.53 -19.11
CA SER A 76 -0.26 18.87 -19.70
C SER A 76 -1.61 19.36 -20.23
N TRP A 77 -2.47 18.48 -20.76
CA TRP A 77 -3.79 18.85 -21.28
C TRP A 77 -4.75 19.34 -20.19
N LEU A 78 -4.56 18.88 -18.95
CA LEU A 78 -5.32 19.38 -17.79
C LEU A 78 -4.83 20.78 -17.39
N LYS A 79 -3.51 21.02 -17.46
CA LYS A 79 -2.86 22.30 -17.15
C LYS A 79 -3.12 23.39 -18.20
N ALA A 80 -3.19 23.02 -19.49
CA ALA A 80 -3.49 23.94 -20.59
C ALA A 80 -4.94 24.46 -20.54
N SER A 81 -5.85 23.68 -19.96
CA SER A 81 -7.26 24.04 -19.81
C SER A 81 -7.50 25.11 -18.73
N SER A 82 -6.51 25.39 -17.87
CA SER A 82 -6.55 26.44 -16.85
C SER A 82 -6.04 27.81 -17.33
N SER A 83 -5.34 27.88 -18.47
CA SER A 83 -4.70 29.11 -18.97
C SER A 83 -5.34 29.68 -20.25
N GLY A 84 -6.32 28.98 -20.85
CA GLY A 84 -7.02 29.41 -22.06
C GLY A 84 -8.51 29.64 -21.84
N SER A 85 -8.93 30.91 -21.89
CA SER A 85 -10.32 31.35 -21.99
C SER A 85 -11.03 30.67 -23.17
N ASN A 86 -11.90 29.68 -22.91
CA ASN A 86 -13.03 29.31 -23.76
C ASN A 86 -14.06 28.53 -22.94
N ASN A 87 -15.32 28.99 -22.98
CA ASN A 87 -16.42 28.65 -22.07
C ASN A 87 -16.96 27.19 -22.10
N HIS A 88 -16.26 26.23 -22.73
CA HIS A 88 -16.68 24.82 -22.80
C HIS A 88 -15.71 23.81 -22.14
N SER A 89 -14.50 24.21 -21.76
CA SER A 89 -13.51 23.36 -21.05
C SER A 89 -13.50 23.53 -19.52
N SER A 90 -14.39 24.38 -18.98
CA SER A 90 -14.39 24.84 -17.58
C SER A 90 -14.69 23.76 -16.52
N TRP A 91 -15.35 22.65 -16.85
CA TRP A 91 -15.74 21.64 -15.87
C TRP A 91 -14.64 20.60 -15.60
N LEU A 92 -13.73 20.39 -16.56
CA LEU A 92 -12.62 19.43 -16.45
C LEU A 92 -11.51 19.93 -15.53
N THR A 93 -11.26 21.24 -15.53
CA THR A 93 -10.38 21.91 -14.57
C THR A 93 -11.01 22.09 -13.19
N ALA A 94 -12.35 22.02 -13.10
CA ALA A 94 -13.06 22.12 -11.82
C ALA A 94 -13.00 20.83 -10.99
N TYR A 95 -12.87 19.66 -11.64
CA TYR A 95 -12.87 18.36 -10.96
C TYR A 95 -11.75 17.43 -11.47
N PRO A 96 -10.47 17.76 -11.21
CA PRO A 96 -9.33 16.91 -11.59
C PRO A 96 -9.39 15.52 -10.94
N GLU A 97 -9.99 15.42 -9.75
CA GLU A 97 -10.19 14.16 -9.03
C GLU A 97 -11.14 13.21 -9.74
N GLU A 98 -12.19 13.70 -10.43
CA GLU A 98 -13.09 12.87 -11.22
C GLU A 98 -12.36 12.26 -12.42
N CYS A 99 -11.54 13.07 -13.09
CA CYS A 99 -10.75 12.61 -14.23
C CYS A 99 -9.76 11.52 -13.80
N PHE A 100 -9.08 11.73 -12.66
CA PHE A 100 -8.19 10.73 -12.10
C PHE A 100 -8.94 9.47 -11.66
N ALA A 101 -10.09 9.59 -11.00
CA ALA A 101 -10.95 8.45 -10.66
C ALA A 101 -11.38 7.65 -11.90
N HIS A 102 -11.65 8.31 -13.03
CA HIS A 102 -11.94 7.63 -14.30
C HIS A 102 -10.72 6.87 -14.86
N LEU A 103 -9.51 7.43 -14.77
CA LEU A 103 -8.28 6.72 -15.11
C LEU A 103 -8.14 5.44 -14.27
N ILE A 104 -8.31 5.54 -12.95
CA ILE A 104 -8.18 4.38 -12.05
C ILE A 104 -9.16 3.28 -12.43
N ARG A 105 -10.44 3.61 -12.65
CA ARG A 105 -11.45 2.64 -13.12
C ARG A 105 -11.07 2.00 -14.44
N ARG A 106 -10.50 2.79 -15.37
CA ARG A 106 -10.06 2.28 -16.68
C ARG A 106 -8.88 1.32 -16.53
N VAL A 107 -7.91 1.66 -15.69
CA VAL A 107 -6.76 0.78 -15.37
C VAL A 107 -7.26 -0.52 -14.75
N GLY A 108 -8.05 -0.46 -13.67
CA GLY A 108 -8.56 -1.68 -13.03
C GLY A 108 -9.39 -2.57 -13.97
N SER A 109 -10.27 -1.97 -14.79
CA SER A 109 -11.04 -2.72 -15.80
C SER A 109 -10.14 -3.45 -16.81
N SER A 110 -9.00 -2.88 -17.19
CA SER A 110 -8.06 -3.53 -18.11
C SER A 110 -7.14 -4.55 -17.43
N MET A 111 -7.08 -4.55 -16.10
CA MET A 111 -6.28 -5.47 -15.28
C MET A 111 -7.08 -6.65 -14.72
N ALA A 112 -8.41 -6.69 -14.93
CA ALA A 112 -9.33 -7.66 -14.32
C ALA A 112 -8.97 -9.15 -14.53
N GLU A 113 -8.17 -9.49 -15.55
CA GLU A 113 -7.79 -10.87 -15.86
C GLU A 113 -6.39 -11.28 -15.35
N LYS A 114 -5.62 -10.40 -14.71
CA LYS A 114 -4.19 -10.66 -14.41
C LYS A 114 -3.88 -10.77 -12.92
N GLN A 115 -3.82 -12.02 -12.43
CA GLN A 115 -3.49 -12.45 -11.06
C GLN A 115 -2.03 -12.19 -10.61
N GLN A 116 -1.25 -11.37 -11.33
CA GLN A 116 0.17 -11.14 -11.04
C GLN A 116 0.43 -9.97 -10.08
N LEU A 117 -0.61 -9.21 -9.76
CA LEU A 117 -0.54 -8.00 -8.97
C LEU A 117 -0.87 -8.34 -7.52
N VAL A 118 0.05 -8.07 -6.59
CA VAL A 118 -0.15 -8.42 -5.18
C VAL A 118 -0.94 -7.35 -4.44
N GLY A 119 -0.87 -6.10 -4.87
CA GLY A 119 -1.68 -5.02 -4.30
C GLY A 119 -1.54 -3.69 -5.04
N VAL A 120 -2.48 -2.78 -4.80
CA VAL A 120 -2.47 -1.43 -5.39
C VAL A 120 -2.40 -0.39 -4.29
N VAL A 121 -1.47 0.56 -4.41
CA VAL A 121 -1.26 1.62 -3.42
C VAL A 121 -2.10 2.83 -3.75
N ILE A 122 -2.88 3.29 -2.77
CA ILE A 122 -3.51 4.60 -2.83
C ILE A 122 -2.49 5.62 -2.32
N THR A 123 -1.97 6.43 -3.24
CA THR A 123 -1.02 7.50 -2.90
C THR A 123 -1.71 8.61 -2.10
N SER A 124 -0.98 9.19 -1.15
CA SER A 124 -1.45 10.24 -0.23
C SER A 124 -1.57 11.64 -0.86
N ALA A 125 -1.32 11.78 -2.17
CA ALA A 125 -1.26 13.07 -2.86
C ALA A 125 -2.60 13.83 -2.94
N GLY A 126 -3.72 13.19 -2.62
CA GLY A 126 -5.03 13.82 -2.58
C GLY A 126 -6.02 13.08 -1.68
N ASP A 127 -6.59 13.80 -0.70
CA ASP A 127 -7.65 13.29 0.19
C ASP A 127 -9.02 13.33 -0.51
N SER A 128 -9.16 12.59 -1.60
CA SER A 128 -10.41 12.52 -2.36
C SER A 128 -11.11 11.19 -2.14
N PHE A 129 -12.25 11.22 -1.44
CA PHE A 129 -13.10 10.05 -1.28
C PHE A 129 -13.51 9.44 -2.62
N ARG A 130 -13.68 10.27 -3.67
CA ARG A 130 -14.02 9.80 -5.02
C ARG A 130 -12.91 8.98 -5.66
N VAL A 131 -11.66 9.37 -5.43
CA VAL A 131 -10.50 8.62 -5.91
C VAL A 131 -10.38 7.31 -5.13
N TRP A 132 -10.56 7.35 -3.80
CA TRP A 132 -10.51 6.14 -2.97
C TRP A 132 -11.59 5.13 -3.34
N ASP A 133 -12.82 5.59 -3.57
CA ASP A 133 -13.90 4.74 -4.09
C ASP A 133 -13.56 4.15 -5.46
N ALA A 134 -12.93 4.91 -6.35
CA ALA A 134 -12.50 4.40 -7.65
C ALA A 134 -11.47 3.26 -7.52
N TYR A 135 -10.53 3.33 -6.58
CA TYR A 135 -9.60 2.21 -6.33
C TYR A 135 -10.32 0.97 -5.81
N ILE A 136 -11.22 1.14 -4.83
CA ILE A 136 -11.99 0.04 -4.25
C ILE A 136 -12.88 -0.64 -5.31
N GLU A 137 -13.55 0.15 -6.15
CA GLU A 137 -14.41 -0.35 -7.23
C GLU A 137 -13.61 -1.05 -8.35
N ALA A 138 -12.45 -0.50 -8.71
CA ALA A 138 -11.69 -0.96 -9.86
C ALA A 138 -10.84 -2.20 -9.57
N PHE A 139 -10.50 -2.45 -8.30
CA PHE A 139 -9.61 -3.52 -7.86
C PHE A 139 -10.28 -4.43 -6.81
N ASP A 140 -11.54 -4.77 -7.01
CA ASP A 140 -12.34 -5.58 -6.09
C ASP A 140 -11.69 -6.90 -5.60
N ASN A 141 -10.89 -7.54 -6.46
CA ASN A 141 -10.21 -8.81 -6.19
C ASN A 141 -8.72 -8.66 -5.82
N ILE A 142 -8.19 -7.44 -5.77
CA ILE A 142 -6.77 -7.16 -5.48
C ILE A 142 -6.72 -6.28 -4.23
N PRO A 143 -5.90 -6.61 -3.21
CA PRO A 143 -5.90 -5.84 -1.99
C PRO A 143 -5.39 -4.43 -2.25
N VAL A 144 -6.17 -3.45 -1.80
CA VAL A 144 -5.77 -2.06 -1.73
C VAL A 144 -4.81 -1.90 -0.54
N LEU A 145 -3.71 -1.19 -0.76
CA LEU A 145 -2.67 -0.93 0.23
C LEU A 145 -2.68 0.53 0.64
N ALA A 146 -2.64 0.78 1.94
CA ALA A 146 -2.55 2.11 2.52
C ALA A 146 -1.18 2.31 3.19
N GLU A 147 -0.56 3.47 2.99
CA GLU A 147 0.60 3.88 3.78
C GLU A 147 0.20 4.10 5.24
N LEU A 148 1.02 3.62 6.19
CA LEU A 148 0.75 3.75 7.62
C LEU A 148 0.60 5.21 8.06
N GLU A 149 1.28 6.14 7.38
CA GLU A 149 1.19 7.58 7.64
C GLU A 149 -0.14 8.20 7.20
N ASN A 150 -0.91 7.54 6.32
CA ASN A 150 -2.14 8.08 5.79
C ASN A 150 -3.36 7.73 6.68
N GLU A 151 -3.44 8.43 7.81
CA GLU A 151 -4.50 8.23 8.79
C GLU A 151 -5.91 8.39 8.20
N LYS A 152 -6.12 9.37 7.33
CA LYS A 152 -7.45 9.67 6.77
C LYS A 152 -7.95 8.52 5.89
N LEU A 153 -7.08 7.98 5.05
CA LEU A 153 -7.39 6.81 4.23
C LEU A 153 -7.66 5.58 5.11
N ILE A 154 -6.81 5.32 6.10
CA ILE A 154 -6.99 4.19 7.02
C ILE A 154 -8.34 4.27 7.73
N ARG A 155 -8.70 5.44 8.28
CA ARG A 155 -10.00 5.66 8.92
C ARG A 155 -11.16 5.47 7.95
N TYR A 156 -11.00 5.93 6.70
CA TYR A 156 -12.01 5.75 5.65
C TYR A 156 -12.26 4.29 5.33
N LEU A 157 -11.19 3.52 5.05
CA LEU A 157 -11.28 2.10 4.73
C LEU A 157 -11.88 1.29 5.88
N LYS A 158 -11.47 1.57 7.12
CA LYS A 158 -12.08 0.99 8.33
C LYS A 158 -13.55 1.35 8.46
N GLY A 159 -13.92 2.62 8.26
CA GLY A 159 -15.30 3.09 8.35
C GLY A 159 -16.22 2.46 7.31
N LYS A 160 -15.70 2.12 6.13
CA LYS A 160 -16.40 1.38 5.08
C LYS A 160 -16.41 -0.14 5.30
N GLY A 161 -15.68 -0.65 6.30
CA GLY A 161 -15.50 -2.09 6.53
C GLY A 161 -14.75 -2.80 5.41
N HIS A 162 -13.98 -2.07 4.61
CA HIS A 162 -13.18 -2.66 3.54
C HIS A 162 -11.90 -3.24 4.11
N SER A 163 -11.48 -4.41 3.63
CA SER A 163 -10.21 -5.02 4.03
C SER A 163 -9.08 -4.44 3.18
N PHE A 164 -7.97 -4.04 3.81
CA PHE A 164 -6.86 -3.39 3.12
C PHE A 164 -5.53 -3.84 3.73
N GLY A 165 -4.47 -3.86 2.92
CA GLY A 165 -3.11 -4.10 3.39
C GLY A 165 -2.39 -2.79 3.75
N LEU A 166 -1.19 -2.92 4.28
CA LEU A 166 -0.42 -1.80 4.82
C LEU A 166 0.95 -1.71 4.18
N ILE A 167 1.40 -0.48 3.92
CA ILE A 167 2.79 -0.16 3.58
C ILE A 167 3.39 0.60 4.74
N VAL A 168 4.52 0.10 5.25
CA VAL A 168 5.19 0.65 6.44
C VAL A 168 6.63 0.99 6.07
N LYS A 169 6.98 2.27 6.17
CA LYS A 169 8.36 2.74 6.00
C LYS A 169 9.04 2.74 7.37
N CYS A 170 9.92 1.79 7.59
CA CYS A 170 10.52 1.54 8.91
C CYS A 170 12.05 1.59 8.84
N SER A 171 12.67 2.05 9.92
CA SER A 171 14.09 2.07 10.24
C SER A 171 14.26 1.67 11.70
N GLU A 172 15.50 1.46 12.11
CA GLU A 172 15.83 1.13 13.48
C GLU A 172 15.69 2.32 14.42
N ASN A 173 15.57 3.53 13.87
CA ASN A 173 15.31 4.74 14.62
C ASN A 173 13.81 5.04 14.82
N ASN A 174 12.92 4.52 13.97
CA ASN A 174 11.49 4.86 13.98
C ASN A 174 10.55 3.66 14.18
N TRP A 175 11.07 2.46 14.47
CA TRP A 175 10.24 1.26 14.64
C TRP A 175 9.23 1.39 15.78
N ILE A 176 9.57 2.12 16.85
CA ILE A 176 8.66 2.39 17.97
C ILE A 176 7.48 3.23 17.49
N ASP A 177 7.74 4.33 16.78
CA ASP A 177 6.70 5.20 16.23
C ASP A 177 5.76 4.43 15.29
N CYS A 178 6.30 3.49 14.51
CA CYS A 178 5.49 2.60 13.68
C CYS A 178 4.57 1.72 14.55
N CYS A 179 5.10 1.08 15.60
CA CYS A 179 4.31 0.28 16.54
C CYS A 179 3.22 1.11 17.23
N GLU A 180 3.53 2.35 17.62
CA GLU A 180 2.58 3.27 18.24
C GLU A 180 1.43 3.58 17.28
N LYS A 181 1.72 3.90 16.01
CA LYS A 181 0.68 4.11 14.98
C LYS A 181 -0.20 2.87 14.76
N PHE A 182 0.38 1.67 14.74
CA PHE A 182 -0.38 0.41 14.68
C PHE A 182 -1.40 0.30 15.83
N ALA A 183 -0.99 0.67 17.03
CA ALA A 183 -1.84 0.66 18.22
C ALA A 183 -2.89 1.78 18.20
N GLU A 184 -2.50 3.02 17.89
CA GLU A 184 -3.38 4.18 17.81
C GLU A 184 -4.51 3.96 16.79
N TYR A 185 -4.17 3.41 15.62
CA TYR A 185 -5.14 3.12 14.58
C TYR A 185 -5.87 1.79 14.76
N GLN A 186 -5.57 1.05 15.84
CA GLN A 186 -6.15 -0.26 16.15
C GLN A 186 -6.08 -1.21 14.95
N LEU A 187 -4.89 -1.39 14.38
CA LEU A 187 -4.66 -2.12 13.14
C LEU A 187 -4.38 -3.62 13.34
N GLN A 188 -4.50 -4.15 14.57
CA GLN A 188 -4.25 -5.55 14.90
C GLN A 188 -4.95 -6.52 13.95
N ASN A 189 -6.27 -6.38 13.84
CA ASN A 189 -7.07 -7.25 12.96
C ASN A 189 -6.76 -7.03 11.47
N THR A 190 -6.26 -5.86 11.09
CA THR A 190 -5.94 -5.53 9.70
C THR A 190 -4.67 -6.28 9.29
N TRP A 191 -3.58 -6.13 10.04
CA TRP A 191 -2.32 -6.76 9.69
C TRP A 191 -2.32 -8.28 9.85
N GLU A 192 -3.14 -8.83 10.75
CA GLU A 192 -3.29 -10.29 10.88
C GLU A 192 -3.99 -10.95 9.68
N ARG A 193 -4.73 -10.17 8.88
CA ARG A 193 -5.58 -10.70 7.79
C ARG A 193 -5.17 -10.25 6.40
N MET A 194 -4.45 -9.14 6.31
CA MET A 194 -4.08 -8.48 5.06
C MET A 194 -2.58 -8.25 5.01
N PRO A 195 -1.98 -8.21 3.81
CA PRO A 195 -0.53 -8.12 3.68
C PRO A 195 0.02 -6.84 4.31
N VAL A 196 1.12 -6.97 5.06
CA VAL A 196 1.96 -5.87 5.51
C VAL A 196 3.24 -5.88 4.68
N ILE A 197 3.56 -4.73 4.10
CA ILE A 197 4.69 -4.55 3.22
C ILE A 197 5.63 -3.54 3.86
N LEU A 198 6.81 -4.01 4.28
CA LEU A 198 7.85 -3.20 4.87
C LEU A 198 8.81 -2.66 3.81
N HIS A 199 9.11 -1.38 3.93
CA HIS A 199 10.20 -0.74 3.25
C HIS A 199 11.23 -0.33 4.30
N ASN A 200 12.38 -1.03 4.32
CA ASN A 200 13.47 -0.68 5.22
C ASN A 200 14.19 0.56 4.66
N THR A 201 14.26 1.65 5.42
CA THR A 201 14.97 2.85 4.98
C THR A 201 16.45 2.86 5.36
N ASP A 202 16.90 1.91 6.19
CA ASP A 202 18.30 1.78 6.58
C ASP A 202 19.09 0.92 5.56
N GLU A 203 20.41 1.12 5.49
CA GLU A 203 21.30 0.33 4.61
C GLU A 203 21.35 -1.15 5.00
N GLU A 204 21.28 -1.43 6.30
CA GLU A 204 21.23 -2.79 6.87
C GLU A 204 20.02 -2.93 7.79
N ILE A 205 19.56 -4.17 8.00
CA ILE A 205 18.42 -4.45 8.87
C ILE A 205 18.87 -4.46 10.33
N GLY A 206 18.33 -3.54 11.11
CA GLY A 206 18.45 -3.56 12.57
C GLY A 206 17.69 -4.71 13.22
N SER A 207 18.09 -5.07 14.44
CA SER A 207 17.49 -6.17 15.20
C SER A 207 16.01 -5.96 15.51
N ASN A 208 15.56 -4.72 15.73
CA ASN A 208 14.16 -4.43 16.05
C ASN A 208 13.31 -4.49 14.78
N ILE A 209 13.75 -3.94 13.64
CA ILE A 209 13.04 -4.12 12.36
C ILE A 209 12.86 -5.60 12.04
N HIS A 210 13.91 -6.41 12.17
CA HIS A 210 13.81 -7.85 11.93
C HIS A 210 12.77 -8.51 12.85
N ARG A 211 12.79 -8.15 14.14
CA ARG A 211 11.84 -8.67 15.13
C ARG A 211 10.40 -8.26 14.84
N GLU A 212 10.14 -7.00 14.50
CA GLU A 212 8.79 -6.53 14.22
C GLU A 212 8.30 -7.02 12.84
N GLY A 213 9.17 -7.12 11.84
CA GLY A 213 8.84 -7.74 10.55
C GLY A 213 8.34 -9.18 10.70
N LEU A 214 8.97 -9.98 11.57
CA LEU A 214 8.48 -11.31 11.94
C LEU A 214 7.10 -11.28 12.61
N ARG A 215 6.87 -10.32 13.50
CA ARG A 215 5.60 -10.23 14.25
C ARG A 215 4.44 -9.81 13.37
N TRP A 216 4.69 -8.93 12.42
CA TRP A 216 3.69 -8.43 11.49
C TRP A 216 3.50 -9.34 10.27
N HIS A 217 4.26 -10.44 10.18
CA HIS A 217 4.29 -11.33 9.00
C HIS A 217 4.54 -10.52 7.71
N ALA A 218 5.48 -9.59 7.78
CA ALA A 218 5.66 -8.59 6.75
C ALA A 218 6.58 -9.06 5.61
N GLY A 219 6.18 -8.75 4.38
CA GLY A 219 7.02 -8.86 3.20
C GLY A 219 7.89 -7.62 3.00
N PHE A 220 9.08 -7.75 2.41
CA PHE A 220 10.01 -6.63 2.21
C PHE A 220 10.05 -6.17 0.75
N THR A 221 10.24 -4.87 0.54
CA THR A 221 10.28 -4.26 -0.81
C THR A 221 11.68 -4.09 -1.38
N ASN A 222 12.71 -4.14 -0.53
CA ASN A 222 14.09 -3.83 -0.88
C ASN A 222 15.09 -4.86 -0.37
N LEU A 223 14.58 -5.95 0.21
CA LEU A 223 15.38 -7.01 0.81
C LEU A 223 14.74 -8.34 0.42
N PRO A 224 15.53 -9.35 0.01
CA PRO A 224 15.04 -10.68 -0.30
C PRO A 224 14.81 -11.47 1.00
N MET A 225 14.07 -10.88 1.95
CA MET A 225 13.70 -11.52 3.20
C MET A 225 12.22 -11.85 3.19
N ASP A 226 11.96 -13.09 3.56
CA ASP A 226 10.65 -13.71 3.42
C ASP A 226 10.13 -14.09 4.81
N LEU A 227 9.68 -13.06 5.55
CA LEU A 227 9.16 -13.18 6.91
C LEU A 227 7.62 -13.30 6.94
N GLY A 228 6.99 -13.31 5.75
CA GLY A 228 5.55 -13.45 5.50
C GLY A 228 5.10 -14.84 5.11
#